data_AF-A0A4R9QU77-F1
#
_entry.id   AF-A0A4R9QU77-F1
#
_cell.length_a   1.000
_cell.length_b   1.000
_cell.length_c   1.000
_cell.angle_alpha   90.00
_cell.angle_beta   90.00
_cell.angle_gamma   90.00
#
_symmetry.space_group_name_H-M   'P 1'
#
loop_
_entity.id
_entity.type
_entity.pdbx_description
1 polymer ?
#
loop_
_entity_poly.entity_id
_entity_poly.type
_entity_poly.pdbx_seq_one_letter_code
_entity_poly.pdbx_strand_id
1 'polypeptide(L)'
;MITAPQLRAARSLLGIDQRRLAELSGLSVPTIQRMEASSSIIRGNVDSLMKLIAALEAAGIELIGEGAASQGGGRGVRLKAGFDPAKAGETGDPELGGSLP
;
A
#
# COMPACT_ATOMS: atom_id res chain seq x y z
N MET A 1 7.74 5.36 -10.55
CA MET A 1 8.64 4.79 -9.51
C MET A 1 8.11 5.19 -8.13
N ILE A 2 8.13 4.30 -7.13
CA ILE A 2 7.63 4.52 -5.75
C ILE A 2 8.80 4.48 -4.74
N THR A 3 8.74 5.27 -3.67
CA THR A 3 9.73 5.21 -2.56
C THR A 3 9.20 4.44 -1.36
N ALA A 4 10.11 3.89 -0.55
CA ALA A 4 9.73 3.20 0.68
C ALA A 4 9.00 4.11 1.70
N PRO A 5 9.36 5.39 1.89
CA PRO A 5 8.54 6.33 2.66
C PRO A 5 7.11 6.48 2.12
N GLN A 6 6.92 6.58 0.79
CA GLN A 6 5.57 6.63 0.20
C GLN A 6 4.80 5.33 0.45
N LEU A 7 5.45 4.17 0.38
CA LEU A 7 4.81 2.90 0.68
C LEU A 7 4.31 2.83 2.13
N ARG A 8 5.18 3.17 3.10
CA ARG A 8 4.81 3.19 4.53
C ARG A 8 3.72 4.22 4.82
N ALA A 9 3.78 5.39 4.19
CA ALA A 9 2.75 6.42 4.31
C ALA A 9 1.40 5.95 3.75
N ALA A 10 1.40 5.36 2.55
CA ALA A 10 0.19 4.80 1.93
C ALA A 10 -0.46 3.74 2.83
N ARG A 11 0.34 2.83 3.37
CA ARG A 11 -0.13 1.80 4.29
C ARG A 11 -0.73 2.40 5.56
N SER A 12 -0.10 3.42 6.12
CA SER A 12 -0.59 4.12 7.32
C SER A 12 -1.91 4.85 7.04
N LEU A 13 -2.06 5.48 5.86
CA LEU A 13 -3.31 6.13 5.44
C LEU A 13 -4.45 5.13 5.26
N LEU A 14 -4.15 3.94 4.76
CA LEU A 14 -5.13 2.85 4.59
C LEU A 14 -5.48 2.16 5.91
N GLY A 15 -4.70 2.35 6.97
CA GLY A 15 -4.89 1.66 8.25
C GLY A 15 -4.63 0.15 8.18
N ILE A 16 -3.83 -0.32 7.21
CA ILE A 16 -3.58 -1.76 7.00
C ILE A 16 -2.16 -2.17 7.44
N ASP A 17 -1.95 -3.46 7.68
CA ASP A 17 -0.63 -4.02 7.98
C ASP A 17 0.09 -4.55 6.71
N GLN A 18 1.31 -5.05 6.88
CA GLN A 18 2.12 -5.59 5.77
C GLN A 18 1.51 -6.85 5.14
N ARG A 19 0.78 -7.66 5.93
CA ARG A 19 0.15 -8.89 5.46
C ARG A 19 -1.01 -8.54 4.54
N ARG A 20 -1.86 -7.60 4.96
CA ARG A 20 -2.98 -7.14 4.17
C ARG A 20 -2.53 -6.48 2.86
N LEU A 21 -1.46 -5.69 2.90
CA LEU A 21 -0.88 -5.11 1.69
C LEU A 21 -0.32 -6.18 0.74
N ALA A 22 0.32 -7.23 1.28
CA ALA A 22 0.80 -8.37 0.51
C ALA A 22 -0.37 -9.09 -0.20
N GLU A 23 -1.48 -9.35 0.50
CA GLU A 23 -2.70 -9.92 -0.09
C GLU A 23 -3.27 -9.04 -1.21
N LEU A 24 -3.47 -7.75 -0.95
CA LEU A 24 -4.03 -6.81 -1.94
C LEU A 24 -3.18 -6.70 -3.21
N SER A 25 -1.86 -6.81 -3.07
CA SER A 25 -0.90 -6.72 -4.18
C SER A 25 -0.57 -8.07 -4.82
N GLY A 26 -1.01 -9.19 -4.26
CA GLY A 26 -0.59 -10.52 -4.71
C GLY A 26 0.92 -10.75 -4.59
N LEU A 27 1.59 -10.05 -3.65
CA LEU A 27 3.01 -10.20 -3.34
C LEU A 27 3.18 -10.96 -2.03
N SER A 28 4.36 -11.52 -1.80
CA SER A 28 4.65 -12.16 -0.53
C SER A 28 4.98 -11.13 0.57
N VAL A 29 4.63 -11.44 1.82
CA VAL A 29 4.96 -10.57 2.98
C VAL A 29 6.46 -10.22 3.06
N PRO A 30 7.41 -11.16 2.84
CA PRO A 30 8.84 -10.83 2.80
C PRO A 30 9.20 -9.85 1.68
N THR A 31 8.46 -9.85 0.56
CA THR A 31 8.67 -8.88 -0.52
C THR A 31 8.25 -7.48 -0.06
N ILE A 32 7.07 -7.34 0.55
CA ILE A 32 6.62 -6.06 1.12
C ILE A 32 7.59 -5.56 2.19
N GLN A 33 8.06 -6.42 3.09
CA GLN A 33 9.05 -6.07 4.11
C GLN A 33 10.35 -5.54 3.50
N ARG A 34 10.90 -6.21 2.48
CA ARG A 34 12.12 -5.73 1.78
C ARG A 34 11.89 -4.38 1.10
N MET A 35 10.71 -4.17 0.51
CA MET A 35 10.35 -2.90 -0.12
C MET A 35 10.26 -1.77 0.91
N GLU A 36 9.62 -2.02 2.06
CA GLU A 36 9.51 -1.03 3.15
C GLU A 36 10.82 -0.78 3.88
N ALA A 37 11.74 -1.76 3.94
CA ALA A 37 13.04 -1.61 4.60
C ALA A 37 14.03 -0.74 3.81
N SER A 38 13.73 -0.44 2.53
CA SER A 38 14.57 0.43 1.72
C SER A 38 14.54 1.88 2.25
N SER A 39 15.65 2.60 2.10
CA SER A 39 15.74 4.01 2.52
C SER A 39 15.29 5.00 1.44
N SER A 40 15.15 4.54 0.19
CA SER A 40 14.91 5.40 -0.98
C SER A 40 13.89 4.78 -1.95
N ILE A 41 14.18 4.84 -3.26
CA ILE A 41 13.34 4.24 -4.31
C ILE A 41 13.36 2.72 -4.16
N ILE A 42 12.18 2.11 -4.19
CA ILE A 42 12.06 0.65 -4.14
C ILE A 42 12.61 0.07 -5.43
N ARG A 43 13.63 -0.78 -5.33
CA ARG A 43 14.21 -1.53 -6.45
C ARG A 43 13.59 -2.92 -6.50
N GLY A 44 13.11 -3.33 -7.66
CA GLY A 44 12.47 -4.62 -7.87
C GLY A 44 12.14 -4.83 -9.34
N ASN A 45 11.60 -6.00 -9.67
CA ASN A 45 11.08 -6.25 -11.01
C ASN A 45 9.86 -5.34 -11.28
N VAL A 46 9.63 -5.01 -12.55
CA VAL A 46 8.58 -4.07 -12.96
C VAL A 46 7.19 -4.62 -12.63
N ASP A 47 6.98 -5.93 -12.80
CA ASP A 47 5.71 -6.61 -12.51
C ASP A 47 5.26 -6.43 -11.05
N SER A 48 6.16 -6.63 -10.08
CA SER A 48 5.84 -6.47 -8.66
C SER A 48 5.55 -5.01 -8.31
N LEU A 49 6.28 -4.08 -8.92
CA LEU A 49 6.03 -2.65 -8.72
C LEU A 49 4.67 -2.24 -9.30
N MET A 50 4.28 -2.77 -10.46
CA MET A 50 2.97 -2.51 -11.06
C MET A 50 1.83 -3.09 -10.22
N LYS A 51 1.97 -4.33 -9.75
CA LYS A 51 1.00 -4.96 -8.83
C LYS A 51 0.82 -4.16 -7.55
N LEU A 52 1.92 -3.69 -6.96
CA LEU A 52 1.88 -2.86 -5.76
C LEU A 52 1.15 -1.53 -6.00
N ILE A 53 1.49 -0.82 -7.08
CA ILE A 53 0.87 0.47 -7.42
C ILE A 53 -0.63 0.28 -7.69
N ALA A 54 -0.99 -0.74 -8.49
CA ALA A 54 -2.39 -1.04 -8.79
C ALA A 54 -3.20 -1.38 -7.54
N ALA A 55 -2.62 -2.14 -6.60
CA ALA A 55 -3.26 -2.46 -5.32
C ALA A 55 -3.49 -1.22 -4.46
N LEU A 56 -2.51 -0.33 -4.36
CA LEU A 56 -2.66 0.94 -3.65
C LEU A 56 -3.74 1.80 -4.30
N GLU A 57 -3.74 1.90 -5.63
CA GLU A 57 -4.75 2.67 -6.36
C GLU A 57 -6.17 2.11 -6.18
N ALA A 58 -6.32 0.79 -6.22
CA ALA A 58 -7.60 0.12 -5.99
C ALA A 58 -8.07 0.28 -4.53
N ALA A 59 -7.15 0.31 -3.57
CA ALA A 59 -7.44 0.55 -2.16
C ALA A 59 -7.78 2.02 -1.85
N GLY A 60 -7.70 2.93 -2.83
CA GLY A 60 -8.05 4.34 -2.65
C GLY A 60 -6.87 5.27 -2.40
N ILE A 61 -5.64 4.83 -2.65
CA ILE A 61 -4.45 5.69 -2.60
C ILE A 61 -4.16 6.28 -3.97
N GLU A 62 -3.67 7.51 -3.97
CA GLU A 62 -3.06 8.14 -5.14
C GLU A 62 -1.63 8.58 -4.80
N LEU A 63 -0.69 8.12 -5.62
CA LEU A 63 0.73 8.43 -5.47
C LEU A 63 1.06 9.71 -6.22
N ILE A 64 1.60 10.70 -5.51
CA ILE A 64 2.02 11.98 -6.09
C ILE A 64 3.49 11.86 -6.48
N GLY A 65 3.77 11.99 -7.78
CA GLY A 65 5.13 12.03 -8.32
C GLY A 65 5.81 13.39 -8.13
N GLU A 66 7.12 13.43 -8.28
CA GLU A 66 7.87 14.70 -8.30
C GLU A 66 7.40 15.55 -9.49
N GLY A 67 6.97 16.79 -9.22
CA GLY A 67 6.44 17.71 -10.24
C GLY A 67 4.96 17.49 -10.61
N ALA A 68 4.28 16.50 -10.02
CA ALA A 68 2.83 16.41 -10.12
C ALA A 68 2.18 17.61 -9.42
N ALA A 69 1.00 18.04 -9.89
CA ALA A 69 0.29 19.21 -9.36
C ALA A 69 0.04 19.06 -7.84
N SER A 70 0.91 19.70 -7.08
CA SER A 70 0.93 19.75 -5.62
C SER A 70 1.45 21.14 -5.28
N GLN A 71 0.72 21.92 -4.46
CA GLN A 71 1.10 23.30 -4.16
C GLN A 71 2.51 23.42 -3.54
N GLY A 72 3.00 22.36 -2.86
CA GLY A 72 4.36 22.31 -2.30
C GLY A 72 5.39 21.54 -3.14
N GLY A 73 4.98 20.92 -4.25
CA GLY A 73 5.84 20.04 -5.05
C GLY A 73 6.26 18.74 -4.34
N GLY A 74 7.17 18.00 -4.97
CA GLY A 74 7.76 16.78 -4.41
C GLY A 74 6.85 15.54 -4.43
N ARG A 75 7.41 14.42 -3.96
CA ARG A 75 6.71 13.12 -3.89
C ARG A 75 5.82 13.03 -2.66
N GLY A 76 4.61 12.50 -2.83
CA GLY A 76 3.64 12.38 -1.75
C GLY A 76 2.66 11.23 -1.93
N VAL A 77 1.72 11.12 -1.01
CA VAL A 77 0.64 10.13 -1.02
C VAL A 77 -0.63 10.83 -0.55
N ARG A 78 -1.76 10.60 -1.22
CA ARG A 78 -3.07 11.09 -0.80
C ARG A 78 -4.13 10.01 -0.88
N LEU A 79 -5.20 10.19 -0.12
CA LEU A 79 -6.43 9.43 -0.31
C LEU A 79 -7.17 9.97 -1.54
N LYS A 80 -7.79 9.07 -2.31
CA LYS A 80 -8.72 9.44 -3.39
C LYS A 80 -9.99 10.06 -2.80
N ALA A 81 -10.60 10.97 -3.55
CA ALA A 81 -11.87 11.57 -3.15
C ALA A 81 -12.93 10.48 -2.95
N GLY A 82 -13.65 10.54 -1.83
CA GLY A 82 -14.67 9.54 -1.48
C GLY A 82 -14.14 8.25 -0.84
N PHE A 83 -12.86 8.19 -0.44
CA PHE A 83 -12.37 7.10 0.40
C PHE A 83 -13.07 7.12 1.77
N ASP A 84 -13.69 6.01 2.13
CA ASP A 84 -14.31 5.78 3.43
C ASP A 84 -13.40 4.88 4.28
N PRO A 85 -12.74 5.43 5.32
CA PRO A 85 -11.84 4.65 6.17
C PRO A 85 -12.56 3.53 6.95
N ALA A 86 -13.87 3.64 7.17
CA ALA A 86 -14.62 2.61 7.89
C ALA A 86 -14.66 1.28 7.11
N LYS A 87 -14.74 1.33 5.77
CA LYS A 87 -14.78 0.14 4.92
C LYS A 87 -13.43 -0.53 4.71
N ALA A 88 -12.33 0.19 4.91
CA ALA A 88 -10.98 -0.33 4.69
C ALA A 88 -10.57 -1.36 5.77
N GLY A 89 -11.07 -1.21 7.00
CA GLY A 89 -10.79 -2.12 8.12
C GLY A 89 -11.67 -3.38 8.17
N GLU A 90 -12.85 -3.37 7.52
CA GLU A 90 -13.85 -4.44 7.66
C GLU A 90 -13.58 -5.70 6.80
N THR A 91 -12.62 -5.67 5.88
CA THR A 91 -12.27 -6.87 5.07
C THR A 91 -11.23 -7.79 5.73
N GLY A 92 -11.11 -7.72 7.06
CA GLY A 92 -10.02 -8.31 7.85
C GLY A 92 -10.32 -9.59 8.65
N ASP A 93 -11.51 -10.19 8.57
CA ASP A 93 -11.81 -11.45 9.29
C ASP A 93 -12.42 -12.52 8.37
N PRO A 94 -11.60 -13.35 7.70
CA PRO A 94 -12.02 -14.68 7.30
C PRO A 94 -11.71 -15.65 8.46
N GLU A 95 -12.75 -16.03 9.18
CA GLU A 95 -12.89 -17.26 9.96
C GLU A 95 -11.61 -17.81 10.63
N LEU A 96 -11.39 -17.42 11.89
CA LEU A 96 -10.61 -18.23 12.83
C LEU A 96 -11.35 -19.55 13.08
N GLY A 97 -11.01 -20.56 12.27
CA GLY A 97 -11.39 -21.94 12.46
C GLY A 97 -10.95 -22.44 13.83
N GLY A 98 -11.92 -22.56 14.73
CA GLY A 98 -11.81 -23.28 16.00
C GLY A 98 -12.76 -24.46 16.00
N SER A 99 -12.36 -25.57 15.35
CA SER A 99 -12.96 -26.87 15.66
C SER A 99 -12.52 -27.25 17.07
N LEU A 100 -13.46 -27.24 18.02
CA LEU A 100 -13.29 -27.90 19.31
C LEU A 100 -13.08 -29.41 19.09
N PRO A 101 -12.14 -30.00 19.83
CA PRO A 101 -12.42 -31.23 20.58
C PRO A 101 -12.50 -30.97 22.08
#